data_AF-A0A0R3U7H7-F1
#
_entry.id   AF-A0A0R3U7H7-F1
#
_cell.length_a   1.000
_cell.length_b   1.000
_cell.length_c   1.000
_cell.angle_alpha   90.00
_cell.angle_beta   90.00
_cell.angle_gamma   90.00
#
_symmetry.space_group_name_H-M   'P 1'
#
loop_
_entity.id
_entity.type
_entity.pdbx_description
1 polymer ?
#
loop_
_entity_poly.entity_id
_entity_poly.type
_entity_poly.pdbx_seq_one_letter_code
_entity_poly.pdbx_strand_id
1 'polypeptide(L)'
;MCTSRVVVGRDDFSVRILKAFPVLRENIEAFMDSLCFSSPKYVSKYDLDIFTRLFWPWSHLVQVWTSLVGHPGYQKNGTFNTTIEALNEHRMTPGSYVFRISMSCNGYWSIGYVASDGKIVQVLCFGLPMIDYLYYGKQQGLYDYHFVHAETRRDDYTH
;
A
#
# COMPACT_ATOMS: atom_id res chain seq x y z
N MET A 1 -25.63 -17.18 2.96
CA MET A 1 -26.70 -16.33 2.38
C MET A 1 -26.05 -15.04 1.86
N CYS A 2 -25.96 -14.89 0.53
CA CYS A 2 -25.34 -13.72 -0.10
C CYS A 2 -26.31 -12.54 0.02
N THR A 3 -26.06 -11.59 0.93
CA THR A 3 -26.91 -10.42 1.06
C THR A 3 -26.75 -9.52 -0.18
N SER A 4 -27.86 -9.14 -0.82
CA SER A 4 -27.92 -8.23 -1.98
C SER A 4 -27.40 -6.82 -1.72
N ARG A 5 -27.03 -6.50 -0.48
CA ARG A 5 -26.47 -5.20 -0.09
C ARG A 5 -25.15 -4.95 -0.82
N VAL A 6 -25.11 -3.86 -1.58
CA VAL A 6 -23.92 -3.39 -2.30
C VAL A 6 -23.08 -2.41 -1.48
N VAL A 7 -23.67 -1.86 -0.42
CA VAL A 7 -23.08 -0.86 0.49
C VAL A 7 -23.52 -1.14 1.93
N VAL A 8 -22.65 -0.87 2.90
CA VAL A 8 -22.88 -0.97 4.35
C VAL A 8 -22.40 0.32 5.02
N GLY A 9 -23.05 0.79 6.09
CA GLY A 9 -22.58 1.95 6.86
C GLY A 9 -21.20 1.70 7.48
N ARG A 10 -20.35 2.73 7.55
CA ARG A 10 -18.99 2.64 8.10
C ARG A 10 -19.00 2.02 9.49
N ASP A 11 -19.88 2.48 10.38
CA ASP A 11 -19.95 1.98 11.76
C ASP A 11 -20.39 0.50 11.84
N ASP A 12 -21.39 0.09 11.05
CA ASP A 12 -21.84 -1.31 10.99
C ASP A 12 -20.73 -2.22 10.43
N PHE A 13 -19.99 -1.74 9.42
CA PHE A 13 -18.84 -2.46 8.90
C PHE A 13 -17.71 -2.56 9.93
N SER A 14 -17.39 -1.46 10.63
CA SER A 14 -16.37 -1.42 11.69
C SER A 14 -16.65 -2.46 12.78
N VAL A 15 -17.90 -2.59 13.23
CA VAL A 15 -18.28 -3.62 14.21
C VAL A 15 -18.02 -5.03 13.70
N ARG A 16 -18.30 -5.30 12.42
CA ARG A 16 -18.12 -6.63 11.81
C ARG A 16 -16.64 -6.94 11.57
N ILE A 17 -15.87 -5.99 11.06
CA ILE A 17 -14.44 -6.20 10.78
C ILE A 17 -13.66 -6.36 12.08
N LEU A 18 -14.03 -5.67 13.17
CA LEU A 18 -13.43 -5.87 14.49
C LEU A 18 -13.74 -7.23 15.11
N LYS A 19 -14.88 -7.84 14.76
CA LYS A 19 -15.17 -9.23 15.16
C LYS A 19 -14.27 -10.23 14.41
N ALA A 20 -14.00 -9.97 13.13
CA ALA A 20 -13.13 -10.80 12.31
C ALA A 20 -11.64 -10.60 12.65
N PHE A 21 -11.24 -9.36 12.92
CA PHE A 21 -9.88 -8.95 13.22
C PHE A 21 -9.84 -8.04 14.46
N PRO A 22 -9.90 -8.62 15.68
CA PRO A 22 -9.91 -7.85 16.92
C PRO A 22 -8.69 -6.93 17.11
N VAL A 23 -7.55 -7.27 16.49
CA VAL A 23 -6.30 -6.50 16.51
C VAL A 23 -6.44 -5.10 15.88
N LEU A 24 -7.45 -4.87 15.04
CA LEU A 24 -7.70 -3.55 14.46
C LEU A 24 -8.24 -2.52 15.46
N ARG A 25 -8.59 -2.90 16.69
CA ARG A 25 -9.26 -2.01 17.66
C ARG A 25 -8.57 -0.67 17.85
N GLU A 26 -7.25 -0.66 17.94
CA GLU A 26 -6.46 0.57 18.17
C GLU A 26 -6.27 1.41 16.90
N ASN A 27 -6.38 0.79 15.72
CA ASN A 27 -6.09 1.42 14.44
C ASN A 27 -7.29 1.43 13.48
N ILE A 28 -8.50 1.24 14.01
CA ILE A 28 -9.71 1.04 13.20
C ILE A 28 -10.00 2.24 12.30
N GLU A 29 -9.81 3.47 12.78
CA GLU A 29 -10.06 4.66 11.97
C GLU A 29 -9.11 4.75 10.78
N ALA A 30 -7.81 4.51 10.98
CA ALA A 30 -6.83 4.50 9.90
C ALA A 30 -7.09 3.36 8.90
N PHE A 31 -7.53 2.20 9.39
CA PHE A 31 -7.91 1.07 8.54
C PHE A 31 -9.13 1.42 7.68
N MET A 32 -10.17 1.99 8.30
CA MET A 32 -11.38 2.40 7.59
C MET A 32 -11.11 3.52 6.59
N ASP A 33 -10.22 4.46 6.89
CA ASP A 33 -9.80 5.50 5.95
C ASP A 33 -9.03 4.94 4.75
N SER A 34 -8.30 3.83 4.94
CA SER A 34 -7.61 3.13 3.86
C SER A 34 -8.57 2.29 2.99
N LEU A 35 -9.72 1.91 3.53
CA LEU A 35 -10.75 1.10 2.87
C LEU A 35 -11.79 1.96 2.14
N CYS A 36 -12.21 3.09 2.71
CA CYS A 36 -13.35 3.87 2.26
C CYS A 36 -13.04 4.80 1.07
N PHE A 37 -12.71 4.25 -0.11
CA PHE A 37 -12.36 5.04 -1.30
C PHE A 37 -13.52 5.89 -1.84
N SER A 38 -14.73 5.35 -1.85
CA SER A 38 -15.88 5.99 -2.49
C SER A 38 -16.62 6.99 -1.58
N SER A 39 -16.63 6.75 -0.27
CA SER A 39 -17.36 7.59 0.69
C SER A 39 -16.82 7.41 2.11
N PRO A 40 -16.67 8.48 2.91
CA PRO A 40 -16.28 8.34 4.31
C PRO A 40 -17.39 7.74 5.20
N LYS A 41 -18.63 7.65 4.72
CA LYS A 41 -19.79 7.20 5.52
C LYS A 41 -20.16 5.73 5.31
N TYR A 42 -19.68 5.12 4.23
CA TYR A 42 -20.11 3.78 3.84
C TYR A 42 -18.97 2.98 3.22
N VAL A 43 -19.01 1.66 3.35
CA VAL A 43 -18.16 0.71 2.64
C VAL A 43 -18.99 0.02 1.57
N SER A 44 -18.60 0.15 0.31
CA SER A 44 -19.19 -0.58 -0.80
C SER A 44 -18.48 -1.90 -1.07
N LYS A 45 -19.13 -2.81 -1.82
CA LYS A 45 -18.46 -4.00 -2.36
C LYS A 45 -17.26 -3.65 -3.25
N TYR A 46 -17.31 -2.50 -3.93
CA TYR A 46 -16.24 -1.99 -4.77
C TYR A 46 -15.02 -1.56 -3.93
N ASP A 47 -15.26 -0.81 -2.86
CA ASP A 47 -14.22 -0.41 -1.90
C ASP A 47 -13.51 -1.65 -1.31
N LEU A 48 -14.31 -2.65 -0.92
CA LEU A 48 -13.79 -3.90 -0.36
C LEU A 48 -12.99 -4.72 -1.40
N ASP A 49 -13.44 -4.79 -2.66
CA ASP A 49 -12.68 -5.46 -3.73
C ASP A 49 -11.30 -4.82 -3.94
N ILE A 50 -11.26 -3.49 -4.09
CA ILE A 50 -10.01 -2.75 -4.25
C ILE A 50 -9.09 -2.99 -3.06
N PHE A 51 -9.61 -2.81 -1.84
CA PHE A 51 -8.82 -2.93 -0.62
C PHE A 51 -8.24 -4.33 -0.45
N THR A 52 -9.04 -5.36 -0.64
CA THR A 52 -8.59 -6.75 -0.46
C THR A 52 -7.59 -7.20 -1.53
N ARG A 53 -7.64 -6.62 -2.74
CA ARG A 53 -6.61 -6.83 -3.76
C ARG A 53 -5.30 -6.12 -3.44
N LEU A 54 -5.35 -4.91 -2.89
CA LEU A 54 -4.16 -4.16 -2.48
C LEU A 54 -3.43 -4.84 -1.32
N PHE A 55 -4.16 -5.38 -0.35
CA PHE A 55 -3.61 -5.91 0.91
C PHE A 55 -3.77 -7.43 1.04
N TRP A 56 -3.81 -8.17 -0.07
CA TRP A 56 -3.91 -9.63 -0.05
C TRP A 56 -2.60 -10.27 0.50
N PRO A 57 -2.67 -11.48 1.10
CA PRO A 57 -3.82 -12.34 1.29
C PRO A 57 -4.71 -11.98 2.48
N TRP A 58 -6.00 -12.34 2.41
CA TRP A 58 -6.98 -12.09 3.48
C TRP A 58 -6.57 -12.62 4.86
N SER A 59 -5.89 -13.78 4.91
CA SER A 59 -5.41 -14.38 6.15
C SER A 59 -4.40 -13.51 6.89
N HIS A 60 -3.68 -12.63 6.18
CA HIS A 60 -2.67 -11.73 6.72
C HIS A 60 -3.04 -10.26 6.47
N LEU A 61 -4.31 -9.97 6.16
CA LEU A 61 -4.78 -8.66 5.70
C LEU A 61 -4.28 -7.50 6.57
N VAL A 62 -4.45 -7.63 7.90
CA VAL A 62 -4.09 -6.57 8.83
C VAL A 62 -2.58 -6.37 8.91
N GLN A 63 -1.81 -7.45 8.93
CA GLN A 63 -0.35 -7.39 8.95
C GLN A 63 0.18 -6.73 7.68
N VAL A 64 -0.29 -7.19 6.50
CA VAL A 64 0.08 -6.62 5.20
C VAL A 64 -0.29 -5.14 5.13
N TRP A 65 -1.51 -4.78 5.54
CA TRP A 65 -1.95 -3.38 5.59
C TRP A 65 -1.08 -2.53 6.51
N THR A 66 -0.82 -2.96 7.74
CA THR A 66 0.00 -2.22 8.70
C THR A 66 1.43 -2.07 8.19
N SER A 67 2.04 -3.14 7.66
CA SER A 67 3.39 -3.11 7.10
C SER A 67 3.50 -2.16 5.91
N LEU A 68 2.57 -2.21 4.96
CA LEU A 68 2.62 -1.37 3.76
C LEU A 68 2.27 0.08 4.05
N VAL A 69 1.27 0.36 4.89
CA VAL A 69 0.88 1.74 5.23
C VAL A 69 1.87 2.41 6.17
N GLY A 70 2.52 1.64 7.06
CA GLY A 70 3.63 2.09 7.88
C GLY A 70 4.96 2.13 7.14
N HIS A 71 5.02 1.60 5.90
CA HIS A 71 6.25 1.53 5.15
C HIS A 71 6.72 2.95 4.79
N PRO A 72 7.99 3.29 5.02
CA PRO A 72 8.51 4.62 4.72
C PRO A 72 8.44 5.04 3.25
N GLY A 73 8.71 4.11 2.32
CA GLY A 73 8.48 4.31 0.89
C GLY A 73 7.01 4.42 0.46
N TYR A 74 6.02 4.27 1.35
CA TYR A 74 4.61 4.43 0.98
C TYR A 74 4.22 5.91 0.88
N GLN A 75 3.87 6.34 -0.33
CA GLN A 75 3.40 7.68 -0.61
C GLN A 75 1.88 7.73 -0.51
N LYS A 76 1.37 8.05 0.69
CA LYS A 76 -0.06 8.27 0.92
C LYS A 76 -0.57 9.40 0.01
N ASN A 77 -1.67 9.13 -0.70
CA ASN A 77 -2.26 10.04 -1.70
C ASN A 77 -1.29 10.46 -2.83
N GLY A 78 -0.27 9.63 -3.11
CA GLY A 78 0.66 9.88 -4.21
C GLY A 78 0.01 9.84 -5.59
N THR A 79 0.57 10.61 -6.51
CA THR A 79 0.22 10.66 -7.93
C THR A 79 1.44 10.29 -8.78
N PHE A 80 1.25 10.14 -10.10
CA PHE A 80 2.38 9.94 -11.01
C PHE A 80 3.42 11.07 -10.89
N ASN A 81 2.98 12.32 -10.85
CA ASN A 81 3.88 13.48 -10.81
C ASN A 81 4.58 13.61 -9.46
N THR A 82 3.86 13.46 -8.35
CA THR A 82 4.48 13.55 -7.02
C THR A 82 5.46 12.41 -6.76
N THR A 83 5.31 11.26 -7.41
CA THR A 83 6.33 10.19 -7.41
C THR A 83 7.57 10.60 -8.20
N ILE A 84 7.42 11.23 -9.37
CA ILE A 84 8.57 11.76 -10.14
C ILE A 84 9.31 12.84 -9.34
N GLU A 85 8.58 13.77 -8.72
CA GLU A 85 9.15 14.84 -7.91
C GLU A 85 9.98 14.29 -6.74
N ALA A 86 9.40 13.38 -5.94
CA ALA A 86 10.10 12.76 -4.81
C ALA A 86 11.39 12.02 -5.23
N LEU A 87 11.38 11.35 -6.38
CA LEU A 87 12.54 10.60 -6.86
C LEU A 87 13.57 11.47 -7.57
N ASN A 88 13.19 12.64 -8.09
CA ASN A 88 14.15 13.58 -8.69
C ASN A 88 15.13 14.15 -7.65
N GLU A 89 14.70 14.32 -6.41
CA GLU A 89 15.57 14.74 -5.30
C GLU A 89 16.68 13.71 -5.01
N HIS A 90 16.45 12.45 -5.40
CA HIS A 90 17.36 11.33 -5.19
C HIS A 90 17.89 10.72 -6.50
N ARG A 91 17.85 11.49 -7.59
CA ARG A 91 18.20 11.02 -8.94
C ARG A 91 19.63 10.48 -9.06
N MET A 92 20.54 10.95 -8.21
CA MET A 92 21.94 10.51 -8.15
C MET A 92 22.15 9.31 -7.24
N THR A 93 21.09 8.74 -6.68
CA THR A 93 21.16 7.58 -5.79
C THR A 93 20.29 6.45 -6.36
N PRO A 94 20.86 5.60 -7.25
CA PRO A 94 20.19 4.41 -7.74
C PRO A 94 19.64 3.55 -6.61
N GLY A 95 18.50 2.90 -6.85
CA GLY A 95 17.82 2.08 -5.85
C GLY A 95 16.79 2.84 -5.02
N SER A 96 16.82 4.18 -5.01
CA SER A 96 15.78 5.01 -4.36
C SER A 96 14.40 4.69 -4.92
N TYR A 97 13.42 4.47 -4.06
CA TYR A 97 12.07 4.10 -4.49
C TYR A 97 10.98 4.65 -3.58
N VAL A 98 9.79 4.82 -4.16
CA VAL A 98 8.54 5.05 -3.44
C VAL A 98 7.43 4.25 -4.13
N PHE A 99 6.37 3.92 -3.42
CA PHE A 99 5.22 3.25 -4.00
C PHE A 99 3.90 3.84 -3.48
N ARG A 100 2.85 3.65 -4.26
CA ARG A 100 1.52 4.23 -4.01
C ARG A 100 0.44 3.36 -4.63
N ILE A 101 -0.80 3.59 -4.23
CA ILE A 101 -1.95 3.04 -4.94
C ILE A 101 -2.03 3.68 -6.34
N SER A 102 -2.32 2.90 -7.37
CA SER A 102 -2.52 3.41 -8.73
C SER A 102 -3.87 4.11 -8.87
N MET A 103 -3.87 5.32 -9.43
CA MET A 103 -5.09 6.08 -9.72
C MET A 103 -5.75 5.70 -11.05
N SER A 104 -4.98 5.12 -11.98
CA SER A 104 -5.49 4.71 -13.31
C SER A 104 -5.89 3.24 -13.37
N CYS A 105 -5.42 2.42 -12.42
CA CYS A 105 -5.73 1.00 -12.35
C CYS A 105 -6.07 0.63 -10.90
N ASN A 106 -7.35 0.82 -10.53
CA ASN A 106 -7.79 0.65 -9.15
C ASN A 106 -7.58 -0.78 -8.64
N GLY A 107 -7.13 -0.90 -7.39
CA GLY A 107 -6.77 -2.18 -6.77
C GLY A 107 -5.37 -2.68 -7.12
N TYR A 108 -4.53 -1.85 -7.75
CA TYR A 108 -3.13 -2.16 -8.03
C TYR A 108 -2.20 -1.10 -7.42
N TRP A 109 -1.01 -1.55 -7.05
CA TRP A 109 0.08 -0.70 -6.59
C TRP A 109 0.90 -0.21 -7.78
N SER A 110 1.53 0.95 -7.64
CA SER A 110 2.56 1.43 -8.55
C SER A 110 3.81 1.78 -7.74
N ILE A 111 4.96 1.31 -8.20
CA ILE A 111 6.27 1.60 -7.62
C ILE A 111 7.10 2.42 -8.60
N GLY A 112 7.65 3.53 -8.11
CA GLY A 112 8.64 4.33 -8.79
C GLY A 112 10.02 4.10 -8.18
N TYR A 113 11.05 4.03 -9.02
CA TYR A 113 12.43 3.91 -8.55
C TYR A 113 13.44 4.60 -9.48
N VAL A 114 14.63 4.88 -8.94
CA VAL A 114 15.78 5.42 -9.68
C VAL A 114 16.63 4.24 -10.17
N ALA A 115 16.74 4.07 -11.48
CA ALA A 115 17.57 3.05 -12.11
C ALA A 115 19.07 3.38 -12.01
N SER A 116 19.92 2.40 -12.35
CA SER A 116 21.39 2.54 -12.30
C SER A 116 21.95 3.66 -13.18
N ASP A 117 21.22 4.05 -14.24
CA ASP A 117 21.58 5.17 -15.13
C ASP A 117 20.96 6.52 -14.69
N GLY A 118 20.36 6.58 -13.49
CA GLY A 118 19.72 7.77 -12.95
C GLY A 118 18.37 8.10 -13.58
N LYS A 119 17.80 7.23 -14.41
CA LYS A 119 16.43 7.40 -14.91
C LYS A 119 15.42 7.02 -13.84
N ILE A 120 14.34 7.79 -13.76
CA ILE A 120 13.19 7.44 -12.93
C ILE A 120 12.24 6.56 -13.74
N VAL A 121 11.92 5.39 -13.21
CA VAL A 121 11.02 4.41 -13.81
C VAL A 121 9.83 4.22 -12.88
N GLN A 122 8.62 4.23 -13.41
CA GLN A 122 7.41 3.85 -12.67
C GLN A 122 6.77 2.62 -13.31
N VAL A 123 6.47 1.62 -12.49
CA VAL A 123 5.89 0.34 -12.89
C VAL A 123 4.58 0.12 -12.15
N LEU A 124 3.63 -0.51 -12.82
CA LEU A 124 2.39 -0.99 -12.22
C LEU A 124 2.60 -2.45 -11.76
N CYS A 125 2.32 -2.72 -10.49
CA CYS A 125 2.55 -4.02 -9.86
C CYS A 125 1.35 -4.93 -10.12
N PHE A 126 1.55 -6.00 -10.90
CA PHE A 126 0.52 -6.95 -11.32
C PHE A 126 0.80 -8.36 -10.81
N GLY A 127 -0.24 -9.06 -10.35
CA GLY A 127 -0.19 -10.52 -10.14
C GLY A 127 0.54 -11.00 -8.89
N LEU A 128 1.30 -10.14 -8.20
CA LEU A 128 1.94 -10.43 -6.91
C LEU A 128 1.53 -9.39 -5.85
N PRO A 129 1.48 -9.77 -4.56
CA PRO A 129 1.33 -8.81 -3.48
C PRO A 129 2.50 -7.81 -3.45
N MET A 130 2.24 -6.58 -2.98
CA MET A 130 3.25 -5.52 -2.96
C MET A 130 4.48 -5.88 -2.11
N ILE A 131 4.30 -6.65 -1.04
CA ILE A 131 5.41 -7.11 -0.20
C ILE A 131 6.40 -7.95 -1.01
N ASP A 132 5.92 -8.81 -1.92
CA ASP A 132 6.79 -9.63 -2.77
C ASP A 132 7.56 -8.76 -3.77
N TYR A 133 6.91 -7.72 -4.33
CA TYR A 133 7.59 -6.72 -5.15
C TYR A 133 8.75 -6.07 -4.40
N LEU A 134 8.50 -5.61 -3.16
CA LEU A 134 9.53 -5.00 -2.32
C LEU A 134 10.66 -5.99 -2.01
N TYR A 135 10.32 -7.23 -1.66
CA TYR A 135 11.29 -8.28 -1.39
C TYR A 135 12.17 -8.59 -2.60
N TYR A 136 11.59 -8.90 -3.75
CA TYR A 136 12.34 -9.26 -4.95
C TYR A 136 13.17 -8.09 -5.48
N GLY A 137 12.64 -6.86 -5.46
CA GLY A 137 13.41 -5.70 -5.90
C GLY A 137 14.55 -5.36 -4.95
N LYS A 138 14.43 -5.61 -3.65
CA LYS A 138 15.57 -5.53 -2.70
C LYS A 138 16.63 -6.58 -3.05
N GLN A 139 16.24 -7.83 -3.32
CA GLN A 139 17.19 -8.88 -3.73
C GLN A 139 17.93 -8.55 -5.04
N GLN A 140 17.32 -7.75 -5.91
CA GLN A 140 17.90 -7.32 -7.18
C GLN A 140 18.66 -5.98 -7.09
N GLY A 141 18.72 -5.34 -5.91
CA GLY A 141 19.30 -4.00 -5.75
C GLY A 141 18.53 -2.88 -6.45
N LEU A 142 17.25 -3.12 -6.79
CA LEU A 142 16.37 -2.11 -7.41
C LEU A 142 15.71 -1.22 -6.37
N TYR A 143 15.44 -1.75 -5.18
CA TYR A 143 14.71 -1.08 -4.10
C TYR A 143 15.58 -1.03 -2.84
N ASP A 144 16.68 -0.28 -2.93
CA ASP A 144 17.57 -0.05 -1.80
C ASP A 144 17.07 1.13 -1.00
N TYR A 145 16.43 0.79 0.11
CA TYR A 145 15.85 1.75 1.03
C TYR A 145 16.97 2.55 1.74
N HIS A 146 17.30 3.71 1.18
CA HIS A 146 18.28 4.65 1.74
C HIS A 146 17.63 5.96 2.26
N PHE A 147 16.31 6.14 2.11
CA PHE A 147 15.72 7.49 2.01
C PHE A 147 14.55 7.91 2.90
N VAL A 148 14.22 7.22 3.99
CA VAL A 148 13.35 7.88 5.00
C VAL A 148 13.99 7.77 6.37
N HIS A 149 14.59 8.89 6.76
CA HIS A 149 15.38 9.14 7.97
C HIS A 149 16.65 8.29 8.10
N ALA A 150 17.79 8.97 8.29
CA ALA A 150 19.04 8.39 8.76
C ALA A 150 18.94 7.76 10.18
N GLU A 151 17.72 7.52 10.70
CA GLU A 151 17.43 7.04 12.04
C GLU A 151 16.20 6.13 12.08
N THR A 152 16.06 5.15 11.19
CA THR A 152 15.25 3.97 11.58
C THR A 152 15.80 2.69 10.96
N ARG A 153 15.87 1.67 11.82
CA ARG A 153 16.53 0.38 11.67
C ARG A 153 16.03 -0.42 10.46
N ARG A 154 16.89 -1.35 10.05
CA ARG A 154 16.61 -2.48 9.15
C ARG A 154 15.24 -3.09 9.42
N ASP A 155 14.32 -2.90 8.49
CA ASP A 155 13.18 -3.79 8.36
C ASP A 155 13.62 -4.97 7.48
N ASP A 156 13.86 -6.09 8.15
CA ASP A 156 14.05 -7.40 7.53
C ASP A 156 12.65 -7.92 7.13
N TYR A 157 12.37 -7.89 5.83
CA TYR A 157 11.25 -8.62 5.22
C TYR A 157 11.54 -10.13 5.28
N THR A 158 11.51 -10.68 6.48
CA THR A 158 11.52 -12.12 6.74
C THR A 158 10.58 -12.39 7.88
N HIS A 159 9.35 -12.80 7.55
CA HIS A 159 8.62 -13.97 8.07
C HIS A 159 7.15 -13.91 7.64
#